data_AF-A0A2G2X5I1-F1
#
_entry.id   AF-A0A2G2X5I1-F1
#
_cell.length_a   1.000
_cell.length_b   1.000
_cell.length_c   1.000
_cell.angle_alpha   90.00
_cell.angle_beta   90.00
_cell.angle_gamma   90.00
#
_symmetry.space_group_name_H-M   'P 1'
#
loop_
_entity.id
_entity.type
_entity.pdbx_description
1 polymer ?
#
loop_
_entity_poly.entity_id
_entity_poly.type
_entity_poly.pdbx_seq_one_letter_code
_entity_poly.pdbx_strand_id
1 'polypeptide(L)'
;MGNMMDNRFIRSFTSKPKIQASDILPNSPSKLFADDVEPEAKDEDESSILATIRSKCLTQLLLLSAIDSIQKKYWNKLKPTHKITIMDILFSVLEFAASYNSYSNLRLRMRQIPAERPPFNLLRQELAGTSIYLDILQKTTAGINSEREESTETTVAQSGNSYKFQQIAEEKLVSFCGQVLREASEFQSCTAESANMDVHRVLELRSPIIVKVLRGMCSMNIQIFRSHLREFYPLITKLVCCDQMDVRGSLADLFNMQLNPLLAQSY
;
A
#
# COMPACT_ATOMS: atom_id res chain seq x y z
N MET A 1 -24.71 6.19 -30.26
CA MET A 1 -25.34 5.91 -28.94
C MET A 1 -24.83 4.56 -28.48
N GLY A 2 -24.08 4.52 -27.37
CA GLY A 2 -23.45 3.30 -26.82
C GLY A 2 -21.95 3.46 -26.54
N ASN A 3 -21.60 4.28 -25.55
CA ASN A 3 -20.24 4.32 -24.97
C ASN A 3 -20.02 3.06 -24.14
N MET A 4 -19.18 2.13 -24.60
CA MET A 4 -18.52 1.15 -23.73
C MET A 4 -17.42 1.90 -22.96
N MET A 5 -17.68 2.26 -21.70
CA MET A 5 -16.61 2.61 -20.77
C MET A 5 -15.99 1.32 -20.24
N ASP A 6 -14.80 1.02 -20.73
CA ASP A 6 -13.93 -0.01 -20.17
C ASP A 6 -13.56 0.36 -18.72
N ASN A 7 -13.80 -0.58 -17.79
CA ASN A 7 -13.31 -0.51 -16.41
C ASN A 7 -11.77 -0.57 -16.39
N ARG A 8 -11.11 0.59 -16.51
CA ARG A 8 -9.63 0.74 -16.46
C ARG A 8 -9.05 0.76 -15.04
N PHE A 9 -9.52 -0.10 -14.15
CA PHE A 9 -8.91 -0.29 -12.83
C PHE A 9 -8.56 -1.76 -12.59
N ILE A 10 -7.83 -2.37 -13.52
CA ILE A 10 -7.17 -3.65 -13.28
C ILE A 10 -5.83 -3.35 -12.61
N ARG A 11 -5.79 -3.46 -11.28
CA ARG A 11 -4.55 -3.56 -10.50
C ARG A 11 -3.99 -4.97 -10.67
N SER A 12 -2.82 -5.08 -11.28
CA SER A 12 -2.00 -6.28 -11.24
C SER A 12 -0.53 -5.87 -11.35
N PHE A 13 0.29 -6.17 -10.33
CA PHE A 13 1.74 -5.94 -10.35
C PHE A 13 2.52 -6.98 -11.19
N THR A 14 1.86 -7.75 -12.06
CA THR A 14 2.51 -8.67 -13.01
C THR A 14 1.77 -8.69 -14.34
N SER A 15 2.53 -8.66 -15.45
CA SER A 15 2.02 -8.70 -16.83
C SER A 15 2.14 -10.12 -17.42
N LYS A 16 1.08 -10.63 -18.10
CA LYS A 16 1.03 -11.49 -19.32
C LYS A 16 -0.28 -12.35 -19.40
N PRO A 17 -0.61 -13.03 -20.54
CA PRO A 17 -1.33 -12.49 -21.69
C PRO A 17 -2.76 -13.05 -21.87
N LYS A 18 -3.50 -12.34 -22.73
CA LYS A 18 -4.91 -12.48 -23.14
C LYS A 18 -5.20 -13.84 -23.81
N ILE A 19 -6.22 -14.57 -23.33
CA ILE A 19 -6.83 -15.69 -24.06
C ILE A 19 -8.06 -15.16 -24.80
N GLN A 20 -8.08 -15.45 -26.09
CA GLN A 20 -9.02 -15.01 -27.11
C GLN A 20 -10.25 -15.94 -27.11
N ALA A 21 -11.46 -15.38 -27.05
CA ALA A 21 -12.70 -16.09 -27.32
C ALA A 21 -13.08 -15.87 -28.79
N SER A 22 -13.51 -16.92 -29.48
CA SER A 22 -14.08 -16.88 -30.83
C SER A 22 -15.51 -17.43 -30.81
N ASP A 23 -16.36 -16.75 -31.59
CA ASP A 23 -17.81 -16.83 -31.74
C ASP A 23 -18.38 -18.21 -32.15
N ILE A 24 -19.70 -18.40 -31.96
CA ILE A 24 -20.73 -18.57 -33.02
C ILE A 24 -22.14 -18.69 -32.38
N LEU A 25 -23.11 -18.00 -32.99
CA LEU A 25 -24.55 -17.80 -32.68
C LEU A 25 -25.44 -18.80 -33.50
N PRO A 26 -26.81 -18.69 -33.60
CA PRO A 26 -27.96 -18.80 -32.67
C PRO A 26 -28.88 -20.03 -32.96
N ASN A 27 -29.93 -20.27 -32.14
CA ASN A 27 -31.32 -20.43 -32.62
C ASN A 27 -32.39 -20.42 -31.49
N SER A 28 -33.56 -19.84 -31.79
CA SER A 28 -34.68 -19.47 -30.90
C SER A 28 -35.81 -20.57 -30.80
N PRO A 29 -37.06 -20.28 -30.34
CA PRO A 29 -37.55 -20.30 -28.95
C PRO A 29 -38.78 -21.23 -28.74
N SER A 30 -39.16 -21.59 -27.49
CA SER A 30 -40.58 -21.83 -27.08
C SER A 30 -40.80 -22.28 -25.62
N LYS A 31 -41.77 -21.60 -24.97
CA LYS A 31 -42.75 -22.05 -23.94
C LYS A 31 -42.22 -22.33 -22.51
N LEU A 32 -42.50 -21.46 -21.53
CA LEU A 32 -43.72 -21.32 -20.69
C LEU A 32 -43.84 -22.37 -19.56
N PHE A 33 -43.74 -21.84 -18.33
CA PHE A 33 -44.08 -22.39 -17.00
C PHE A 33 -43.14 -23.43 -16.36
N ALA A 34 -42.36 -22.98 -15.38
CA ALA A 34 -42.54 -23.32 -13.96
C ALA A 34 -41.56 -22.48 -13.12
N ASP A 35 -42.08 -21.85 -12.07
CA ASP A 35 -41.29 -21.41 -10.92
C ASP A 35 -40.57 -22.64 -10.36
N ASP A 36 -39.26 -22.69 -10.54
CA ASP A 36 -38.35 -23.39 -9.64
C ASP A 36 -37.08 -22.56 -9.64
N VAL A 37 -37.10 -21.52 -8.80
CA VAL A 37 -35.89 -20.77 -8.48
C VAL A 37 -35.03 -21.74 -7.69
N GLU A 38 -33.93 -22.17 -8.30
CA GLU A 38 -32.79 -22.75 -7.61
C GLU A 38 -31.84 -21.57 -7.27
N PRO A 39 -31.84 -21.00 -6.03
CA PRO A 39 -30.83 -20.02 -5.64
C PRO A 39 -29.77 -20.61 -4.69
N GLU A 40 -29.89 -21.86 -4.22
CA GLU A 40 -29.20 -22.28 -3.00
C GLU A 40 -27.73 -22.69 -3.18
N ALA A 41 -27.34 -23.29 -4.31
CA ALA A 41 -25.96 -23.79 -4.47
C ALA A 41 -24.90 -22.68 -4.66
N LYS A 42 -25.24 -21.59 -5.37
CA LYS A 42 -24.29 -20.47 -5.60
C LYS A 42 -24.09 -19.59 -4.36
N ASP A 43 -25.16 -19.37 -3.60
CA ASP A 43 -25.10 -18.52 -2.41
C ASP A 43 -24.37 -19.21 -1.24
N GLU A 44 -24.47 -20.54 -1.11
CA GLU A 44 -23.68 -21.31 -0.11
C GLU A 44 -22.18 -21.30 -0.43
N ASP A 45 -21.80 -21.49 -1.70
CA ASP A 45 -20.39 -21.46 -2.12
C ASP A 45 -19.76 -20.08 -1.94
N GLU A 46 -20.50 -19.00 -2.29
CA GLU A 46 -20.03 -17.62 -2.05
C GLU A 46 -19.89 -17.31 -0.56
N SER A 47 -20.81 -17.79 0.28
CA SER A 47 -20.73 -17.66 1.75
C SER A 47 -19.48 -18.35 2.31
N SER A 48 -19.14 -19.53 1.82
CA SER A 48 -17.94 -20.30 2.21
C SER A 48 -16.63 -19.59 1.82
N ILE A 49 -16.57 -19.01 0.61
CA ILE A 49 -15.42 -18.23 0.14
C ILE A 49 -15.24 -16.96 0.99
N LEU A 50 -16.33 -16.25 1.29
CA LEU A 50 -16.31 -15.06 2.13
C LEU A 50 -15.86 -15.36 3.56
N ALA A 51 -16.31 -16.50 4.13
CA ALA A 51 -15.84 -16.98 5.42
C ALA A 51 -14.33 -17.27 5.42
N THR A 52 -13.82 -17.86 4.34
CA THR A 52 -12.38 -18.11 4.17
C THR A 52 -11.57 -16.81 4.08
N ILE A 53 -12.04 -15.83 3.31
CA ILE A 53 -11.40 -14.50 3.21
C ILE A 53 -11.36 -13.83 4.58
N ARG A 54 -12.47 -13.89 5.33
CA ARG A 54 -12.60 -13.40 6.70
C ARG A 54 -11.54 -14.01 7.62
N SER A 55 -11.43 -15.34 7.64
CA SER A 55 -10.45 -16.04 8.47
C SER A 55 -9.02 -15.63 8.12
N LYS A 56 -8.69 -15.50 6.82
CA LYS A 56 -7.38 -15.01 6.37
C LYS A 56 -7.07 -13.60 6.85
N CYS A 57 -8.03 -12.67 6.76
CA CYS A 57 -7.85 -11.29 7.24
C CYS A 57 -7.61 -11.25 8.75
N LEU A 58 -8.36 -12.07 9.52
CA LEU A 58 -8.16 -12.16 10.97
C LEU A 58 -6.76 -12.68 11.31
N THR A 59 -6.32 -13.75 10.64
CA THR A 59 -4.97 -14.29 10.82
C THR A 59 -3.90 -13.27 10.48
N GLN A 60 -4.06 -12.49 9.40
CA GLN A 60 -3.11 -11.43 9.04
C GLN A 60 -3.05 -10.30 10.09
N LEU A 61 -4.17 -9.95 10.73
CA LEU A 61 -4.18 -8.96 11.81
C LEU A 61 -3.43 -9.44 13.06
N LEU A 62 -3.61 -10.72 13.42
CA LEU A 62 -2.87 -11.36 14.50
C LEU A 62 -1.38 -11.41 14.16
N LEU A 63 -1.04 -11.77 12.91
CA LEU A 63 0.33 -11.77 12.42
C LEU A 63 0.95 -10.36 12.50
N LEU A 64 0.22 -9.32 12.10
CA LEU A 64 0.68 -7.94 12.17
C LEU A 64 1.00 -7.52 13.62
N SER A 65 0.12 -7.88 14.56
CA SER A 65 0.32 -7.60 15.99
C SER A 65 1.51 -8.36 16.57
N ALA A 66 1.72 -9.60 16.12
CA ALA A 66 2.88 -10.40 16.50
C ALA A 66 4.19 -9.79 15.95
N ILE A 67 4.20 -9.40 14.67
CA ILE A 67 5.35 -8.75 14.04
C ILE A 67 5.69 -7.44 14.75
N ASP A 68 4.70 -6.60 15.08
CA ASP A 68 4.93 -5.36 15.81
C ASP A 68 5.54 -5.62 17.21
N SER A 69 5.07 -6.66 17.89
CA SER A 69 5.64 -7.07 19.18
C SER A 69 7.09 -7.57 19.04
N ILE A 70 7.36 -8.36 18.01
CA ILE A 70 8.70 -8.90 17.72
C ILE A 70 9.67 -7.78 17.38
N GLN A 71 9.28 -6.86 16.48
CA GLN A 71 10.13 -5.77 16.03
C GLN A 71 10.40 -4.74 17.14
N LYS A 72 9.49 -4.55 18.08
CA LYS A 72 9.74 -3.67 19.25
C LYS A 72 10.67 -4.30 20.27
N LYS A 73 10.50 -5.59 20.57
CA LYS A 73 11.20 -6.26 21.69
C LYS A 73 12.52 -6.94 21.30
N TYR A 74 12.62 -7.45 20.07
CA TYR A 74 13.67 -8.39 19.68
C TYR A 74 14.44 -7.98 18.43
N TRP A 75 14.18 -6.82 17.82
CA TRP A 75 14.81 -6.43 16.54
C TRP A 75 16.33 -6.54 16.53
N ASN A 76 17.00 -6.06 17.59
CA ASN A 76 18.46 -6.09 17.66
C ASN A 76 19.04 -7.50 17.83
N LYS A 77 18.21 -8.49 18.19
CA LYS A 77 18.59 -9.91 18.33
C LYS A 77 18.35 -10.72 17.06
N LEU A 78 17.67 -10.16 16.07
CA LEU A 78 17.36 -10.85 14.81
C LEU A 78 18.53 -10.78 13.84
N LYS A 79 18.80 -11.92 13.17
CA LYS A 79 19.72 -11.97 12.03
C LYS A 79 19.19 -11.11 10.87
N PRO A 80 20.06 -10.52 10.03
CA PRO A 80 19.63 -9.72 8.88
C PRO A 80 18.65 -10.45 7.95
N THR A 81 18.86 -11.75 7.72
CA THR A 81 17.95 -12.59 6.92
C THR A 81 16.53 -12.59 7.48
N HIS A 82 16.37 -12.78 8.79
CA HIS A 82 15.05 -12.77 9.44
C HIS A 82 14.39 -11.38 9.37
N LYS A 83 15.18 -10.31 9.48
CA LYS A 83 14.66 -8.94 9.34
C LYS A 83 14.11 -8.68 7.93
N ILE A 84 14.81 -9.14 6.90
CA ILE A 84 14.35 -9.07 5.51
C ILE A 84 13.06 -9.87 5.34
N THR A 85 13.00 -11.10 5.85
CA THR A 85 11.77 -11.91 5.80
C THR A 85 10.59 -11.21 6.48
N ILE A 86 10.79 -10.55 7.61
CA ILE A 86 9.73 -9.76 8.28
C ILE A 86 9.27 -8.60 7.38
N MET A 87 10.21 -7.88 6.75
CA MET A 87 9.87 -6.81 5.81
C MET A 87 9.04 -7.33 4.63
N ASP A 88 9.41 -8.49 4.06
CA ASP A 88 8.71 -9.09 2.92
C ASP A 88 7.31 -9.57 3.30
N ILE A 89 7.16 -10.20 4.47
CA ILE A 89 5.85 -10.63 4.99
C ILE A 89 4.95 -9.42 5.22
N LEU A 90 5.46 -8.35 5.85
CA LEU A 90 4.69 -7.13 6.07
C LEU A 90 4.27 -6.48 4.76
N PHE A 91 5.18 -6.43 3.79
CA PHE A 91 4.88 -5.88 2.47
C PHE A 91 3.78 -6.69 1.77
N SER A 92 3.83 -8.02 1.84
CA SER A 92 2.77 -8.89 1.27
C SER A 92 1.40 -8.68 1.95
N VAL A 93 1.37 -8.49 3.28
CA VAL A 93 0.13 -8.17 4.01
C VAL A 93 -0.42 -6.80 3.58
N LEU A 94 0.48 -5.83 3.36
CA LEU A 94 0.11 -4.50 2.87
C LEU A 94 -0.44 -4.53 1.45
N GLU A 95 0.24 -5.22 0.54
CA GLU A 95 -0.18 -5.36 -0.86
C GLU A 95 -1.57 -6.00 -0.94
N PHE A 96 -1.81 -7.04 -0.12
CA PHE A 96 -3.13 -7.66 -0.01
C PHE A 96 -4.20 -6.66 0.45
N ALA A 97 -3.96 -5.94 1.55
CA ALA A 97 -4.92 -4.98 2.09
C ALA A 97 -5.19 -3.84 1.10
N ALA A 98 -4.14 -3.31 0.47
CA ALA A 98 -4.23 -2.25 -0.53
C ALA A 98 -5.03 -2.70 -1.75
N SER A 99 -4.74 -3.90 -2.29
CA SER A 99 -5.42 -4.50 -3.45
C SER A 99 -6.89 -4.76 -3.17
N TYR A 100 -7.19 -5.23 -1.97
CA TYR A 100 -8.57 -5.42 -1.55
C TYR A 100 -9.32 -4.08 -1.46
N ASN A 101 -8.72 -3.07 -0.82
CA ASN A 101 -9.36 -1.76 -0.61
C ASN A 101 -9.64 -1.00 -1.93
N SER A 102 -8.93 -1.31 -3.01
CA SER A 102 -9.21 -0.77 -4.35
C SER A 102 -10.41 -1.40 -5.06
N TYR A 103 -10.85 -2.60 -4.67
CA TYR A 103 -11.90 -3.32 -5.40
C TYR A 103 -13.30 -2.94 -4.89
N SER A 104 -13.99 -2.04 -5.60
CA SER A 104 -15.30 -1.49 -5.20
C SER A 104 -16.39 -2.56 -5.03
N ASN A 105 -16.51 -3.49 -6.00
CA ASN A 105 -17.53 -4.55 -5.98
C ASN A 105 -17.34 -5.54 -4.82
N LEU A 106 -16.09 -5.91 -4.53
CA LEU A 106 -15.78 -6.83 -3.42
C LEU A 106 -16.06 -6.18 -2.06
N ARG A 107 -15.75 -4.89 -1.91
CA ARG A 107 -16.12 -4.10 -0.72
C ARG A 107 -17.63 -4.03 -0.53
N LEU A 108 -18.40 -3.86 -1.60
CA LEU A 108 -19.86 -3.80 -1.54
C LEU A 108 -20.46 -5.15 -1.12
N ARG A 109 -20.01 -6.26 -1.72
CA ARG A 109 -20.46 -7.61 -1.38
C ARG A 109 -20.11 -7.99 0.07
N MET A 110 -18.91 -7.66 0.55
CA MET A 110 -18.55 -7.96 1.96
C MET A 110 -19.30 -7.10 2.98
N ARG A 111 -19.89 -5.96 2.59
CA ARG A 111 -20.81 -5.19 3.46
C ARG A 111 -22.20 -5.81 3.59
N GLN A 112 -22.59 -6.70 2.66
CA GLN A 112 -23.86 -7.41 2.70
C GLN A 112 -23.82 -8.60 3.68
N ILE A 113 -22.66 -8.90 4.27
CA ILE A 113 -22.51 -9.91 5.32
C ILE A 113 -23.24 -9.43 6.60
N PRO A 114 -24.04 -10.29 7.27
CA PRO A 114 -24.83 -9.91 8.45
C PRO A 114 -24.03 -9.23 9.58
N ALA A 115 -24.70 -8.28 10.26
CA ALA A 115 -24.14 -7.35 11.25
C ALA A 115 -23.55 -7.99 12.52
N GLU A 116 -23.87 -9.26 12.81
CA GLU A 116 -23.29 -10.01 13.94
C GLU A 116 -21.77 -10.21 13.80
N ARG A 117 -21.22 -9.96 12.60
CA ARG A 117 -19.82 -10.13 12.28
C ARG A 117 -19.31 -8.94 11.47
N PRO A 118 -18.91 -7.82 12.11
CA PRO A 118 -18.57 -6.59 11.39
C PRO A 118 -17.54 -6.84 10.28
N PRO A 119 -17.65 -6.12 9.15
CA PRO A 119 -16.72 -6.25 8.03
C PRO A 119 -15.31 -5.91 8.51
N PHE A 120 -14.31 -6.68 8.08
CA PHE A 120 -12.91 -6.40 8.40
C PHE A 120 -12.56 -5.01 7.92
N ASN A 121 -12.15 -4.13 8.83
CA ASN A 121 -11.69 -2.81 8.46
C ASN A 121 -10.26 -2.94 7.90
N LEU A 122 -10.17 -3.41 6.65
CA LEU A 122 -8.92 -3.59 5.93
C LEU A 122 -8.19 -2.26 5.71
N LEU A 123 -8.89 -1.13 5.76
CA LEU A 123 -8.27 0.19 5.77
C LEU A 123 -7.49 0.42 7.07
N ARG A 124 -8.03 0.02 8.23
CA ARG A 124 -7.29 0.03 9.50
C ARG A 124 -6.13 -0.96 9.48
N GLN A 125 -6.29 -2.12 8.86
CA GLN A 125 -5.20 -3.09 8.71
C GLN A 125 -4.09 -2.53 7.82
N GLU A 126 -4.43 -1.92 6.69
CA GLU A 126 -3.49 -1.24 5.80
C GLU A 126 -2.75 -0.12 6.54
N LEU A 127 -3.48 0.76 7.24
CA LEU A 127 -2.89 1.85 8.02
C LEU A 127 -1.96 1.35 9.14
N ALA A 128 -2.36 0.32 9.87
CA ALA A 128 -1.53 -0.30 10.90
C ALA A 128 -0.28 -0.95 10.29
N GLY A 129 -0.45 -1.66 9.17
CA GLY A 129 0.63 -2.25 8.40
C GLY A 129 1.63 -1.21 7.94
N THR A 130 1.15 -0.07 7.41
CA THR A 130 1.97 1.02 6.91
C THR A 130 2.78 1.62 8.05
N SER A 131 2.14 1.79 9.21
CA SER A 131 2.80 2.30 10.40
C SER A 131 3.96 1.41 10.84
N ILE A 132 3.74 0.10 10.93
CA ILE A 132 4.75 -0.88 11.38
C ILE A 132 5.86 -1.02 10.34
N TYR A 133 5.50 -1.04 9.05
CA TYR A 133 6.46 -1.18 7.98
C TYR A 133 7.41 0.01 7.88
N LEU A 134 6.86 1.24 7.94
CA LEU A 134 7.68 2.46 7.97
C LEU A 134 8.61 2.48 9.20
N ASP A 135 8.11 2.13 10.39
CA ASP A 135 8.93 2.08 11.62
C ASP A 135 10.12 1.12 11.47
N ILE A 136 9.89 -0.09 10.94
CA ILE A 136 10.94 -1.07 10.69
C ILE A 136 11.97 -0.55 9.68
N LEU A 137 11.52 0.01 8.57
CA LEU A 137 12.39 0.49 7.50
C LEU A 137 13.22 1.70 7.94
N GLN A 138 12.60 2.66 8.62
CA GLN A 138 13.27 3.84 9.16
C GLN A 138 14.28 3.47 10.22
N LYS A 139 13.91 2.63 11.18
CA LYS A 139 14.84 2.12 12.21
C LYS A 139 16.03 1.40 11.59
N THR A 140 15.81 0.68 10.50
CA THR A 140 16.88 -0.03 9.80
C THR A 140 17.83 0.91 9.05
N THR A 141 17.29 1.99 8.48
CA THR A 141 18.05 2.95 7.65
C THR A 141 18.63 4.11 8.45
N ALA A 142 18.26 4.26 9.72
CA ALA A 142 18.78 5.32 10.60
C ALA A 142 20.32 5.26 10.79
N GLY A 143 20.92 4.07 10.70
CA GLY A 143 22.36 3.86 10.92
C GLY A 143 23.30 4.35 9.80
N ILE A 144 22.77 4.72 8.63
CA ILE A 144 23.56 5.03 7.42
C ILE A 144 24.54 6.22 7.62
N ASN A 145 24.27 7.10 8.59
CA ASN A 145 25.12 8.26 8.86
C ASN A 145 26.38 7.94 9.68
N SER A 146 26.35 6.91 10.54
CA SER A 146 27.45 6.65 11.48
C SER A 146 28.66 5.99 10.80
N GLU A 147 28.44 5.24 9.73
CA GLU A 147 29.48 4.36 9.18
C GLU A 147 30.28 5.04 8.04
N ARG A 148 29.84 6.18 7.49
CA ARG A 148 30.58 6.95 6.47
C ARG A 148 31.75 7.77 7.04
N GLU A 149 31.70 8.16 8.31
CA GLU A 149 32.75 8.97 8.96
C GLU A 149 33.80 8.11 9.69
N GLU A 150 33.53 6.85 9.99
CA GLU A 150 34.37 5.99 10.84
C GLU A 150 35.00 4.81 10.07
N SER A 151 35.48 5.07 8.85
CA SER A 151 36.27 4.08 8.10
C SER A 151 37.76 4.12 8.49
N THR A 152 38.03 3.83 9.76
CA THR A 152 39.36 3.38 10.23
C THR A 152 39.29 1.92 10.65
N GLU A 153 39.65 1.05 9.70
CA GLU A 153 40.36 -0.22 9.86
C GLU A 153 40.11 -1.08 11.12
N THR A 154 39.03 -1.89 11.20
CA THR A 154 39.14 -3.25 11.81
C THR A 154 38.03 -4.30 11.56
N THR A 155 36.89 -4.05 10.90
CA THR A 155 35.78 -5.05 10.84
C THR A 155 35.11 -5.22 9.46
N VAL A 156 35.92 -5.45 8.42
CA VAL A 156 35.49 -5.49 7.00
C VAL A 156 34.40 -6.56 6.69
N ALA A 157 34.36 -7.68 7.42
CA ALA A 157 33.42 -8.77 7.12
C ALA A 157 32.00 -8.63 7.75
N GLN A 158 31.89 -8.02 8.94
CA GLN A 158 30.59 -7.77 9.59
C GLN A 158 29.93 -6.50 9.06
N SER A 159 30.76 -5.51 8.73
CA SER A 159 30.38 -4.28 8.05
C SER A 159 29.66 -4.56 6.72
N GLY A 160 30.25 -5.37 5.82
CA GLY A 160 29.65 -5.62 4.50
C GLY A 160 28.24 -6.21 4.49
N ASN A 161 27.89 -7.04 5.49
CA ASN A 161 26.53 -7.59 5.62
C ASN A 161 25.54 -6.59 6.25
N SER A 162 26.01 -5.70 7.12
CA SER A 162 25.21 -4.60 7.68
C SER A 162 24.84 -3.61 6.57
N TYR A 163 25.83 -3.19 5.76
CA TYR A 163 25.64 -2.28 4.63
C TYR A 163 24.66 -2.83 3.60
N LYS A 164 24.82 -4.09 3.17
CA LYS A 164 23.89 -4.74 2.23
C LYS A 164 22.46 -4.77 2.76
N PHE A 165 22.28 -5.04 4.05
CA PHE A 165 20.96 -5.07 4.68
C PHE A 165 20.33 -3.66 4.75
N GLN A 166 21.10 -2.64 5.10
CA GLN A 166 20.63 -1.25 5.12
C GLN A 166 20.22 -0.78 3.71
N GLN A 167 21.00 -1.15 2.68
CA GLN A 167 20.67 -0.84 1.29
C GLN A 167 19.34 -1.48 0.85
N ILE A 168 19.12 -2.77 1.18
CA ILE A 168 17.84 -3.43 0.89
C ILE A 168 16.67 -2.71 1.57
N ALA A 169 16.85 -2.25 2.81
CA ALA A 169 15.84 -1.50 3.52
C ALA A 169 15.60 -0.10 2.93
N GLU A 170 16.67 0.57 2.46
CA GLU A 170 16.57 1.84 1.74
C GLU A 170 15.74 1.67 0.46
N GLU A 171 16.08 0.70 -0.38
CA GLU A 171 15.37 0.41 -1.63
C GLU A 171 13.88 0.13 -1.37
N LYS A 172 13.57 -0.67 -0.34
CA LYS A 172 12.18 -0.95 0.07
C LYS A 172 11.46 0.31 0.57
N LEU A 173 12.12 1.15 1.36
CA LEU A 173 11.56 2.41 1.86
C LEU A 173 11.24 3.39 0.74
N VAL A 174 12.19 3.58 -0.17
CA VAL A 174 12.04 4.49 -1.30
C VAL A 174 10.95 4.01 -2.24
N SER A 175 10.97 2.72 -2.59
CA SER A 175 9.95 2.10 -3.43
C SER A 175 8.56 2.23 -2.82
N PHE A 176 8.39 1.93 -1.53
CA PHE A 176 7.11 2.02 -0.85
C PHE A 176 6.58 3.45 -0.78
N CYS A 177 7.40 4.41 -0.34
CA CYS A 177 7.01 5.82 -0.29
C CYS A 177 6.67 6.35 -1.68
N GLY A 178 7.52 6.09 -2.67
CA GLY A 178 7.32 6.51 -4.06
C GLY A 178 6.05 5.94 -4.66
N GLN A 179 5.72 4.68 -4.39
CA GLN A 179 4.49 4.05 -4.86
C GLN A 179 3.24 4.71 -4.27
N VAL A 180 3.20 4.93 -2.94
CA VAL A 180 2.04 5.58 -2.30
C VAL A 180 1.86 7.01 -2.79
N LEU A 181 2.94 7.77 -2.97
CA LEU A 181 2.86 9.12 -3.54
C LEU A 181 2.39 9.12 -4.99
N ARG A 182 2.84 8.15 -5.80
CA ARG A 182 2.43 7.98 -7.19
C ARG A 182 0.93 7.71 -7.26
N GLU A 183 0.43 6.73 -6.51
CA GLU A 183 -1.00 6.42 -6.43
C GLU A 183 -1.81 7.63 -6.00
N ALA A 184 -1.37 8.34 -4.95
CA ALA A 184 -2.03 9.57 -4.49
C ALA A 184 -2.10 10.65 -5.59
N SER A 185 -1.02 10.83 -6.36
CA SER A 185 -0.97 11.81 -7.45
C SER A 185 -1.85 11.42 -8.64
N GLU A 186 -1.99 10.12 -8.92
CA GLU A 186 -2.85 9.60 -9.99
C GLU A 186 -4.33 9.81 -9.66
N PHE A 187 -4.73 9.54 -8.41
CA PHE A 187 -6.09 9.81 -7.94
C PHE A 187 -6.46 11.27 -8.11
N GLN A 188 -5.53 12.19 -7.83
CA GLN A 188 -5.74 13.62 -8.00
C GLN A 188 -5.88 14.04 -9.47
N SER A 189 -5.08 13.49 -10.38
CA SER A 189 -5.20 13.81 -11.81
C SER A 189 -6.54 13.36 -12.41
N CYS A 190 -7.09 12.24 -11.94
CA CYS A 190 -8.42 11.76 -12.37
C CYS A 190 -9.57 12.64 -11.86
N THR A 191 -9.39 13.31 -10.71
CA THR A 191 -10.39 14.25 -10.16
C THR A 191 -10.56 15.49 -11.05
N ALA A 192 -9.48 15.98 -11.67
CA ALA A 192 -9.53 17.16 -12.53
C ALA A 192 -10.32 16.91 -13.83
N GLU A 193 -10.34 15.67 -14.33
CA GLU A 193 -10.97 15.30 -15.60
C GLU A 193 -12.37 14.69 -15.46
N SER A 194 -12.76 14.25 -14.26
CA SER A 194 -14.09 13.70 -14.01
C SER A 194 -14.63 14.14 -12.66
N ALA A 195 -15.82 14.76 -12.66
CA ALA A 195 -16.60 15.09 -11.46
C ALA A 195 -17.17 13.83 -10.78
N ASN A 196 -16.36 12.78 -10.67
CA ASN A 196 -16.74 11.51 -10.07
C ASN A 196 -16.62 11.64 -8.56
N MET A 197 -17.77 11.77 -7.88
CA MET A 197 -17.88 11.72 -6.41
C MET A 197 -17.17 10.50 -5.80
N ASP A 198 -17.07 9.40 -6.56
CA ASP A 198 -16.36 8.19 -6.17
C ASP A 198 -14.84 8.39 -6.02
N VAL A 199 -14.22 9.27 -6.81
CA VAL A 199 -12.79 9.57 -6.72
C VAL A 199 -12.49 10.36 -5.45
N HIS A 200 -13.29 11.39 -5.14
CA HIS A 200 -13.17 12.12 -3.88
C HIS A 200 -13.31 11.21 -2.67
N ARG A 201 -14.26 10.27 -2.71
CA ARG A 201 -14.47 9.29 -1.63
C ARG A 201 -13.30 8.30 -1.48
N VAL A 202 -12.67 7.90 -2.59
CA VAL A 202 -11.47 7.04 -2.55
C VAL A 202 -10.30 7.80 -1.94
N LEU A 203 -10.08 9.05 -2.34
CA LEU A 203 -9.00 9.88 -1.82
C LEU A 203 -9.18 10.19 -0.32
N GLU A 204 -10.39 10.51 0.12
CA GLU A 204 -10.73 10.71 1.53
C GLU A 204 -10.42 9.45 2.37
N LEU A 205 -10.80 8.27 1.87
CA LEU A 205 -10.49 7.00 2.53
C LEU A 205 -8.99 6.68 2.56
N ARG A 206 -8.23 7.09 1.54
CA ARG A 206 -6.77 6.85 1.45
C ARG A 206 -5.94 7.90 2.16
N SER A 207 -6.50 9.08 2.43
CA SER A 207 -5.84 10.21 3.07
C SER A 207 -5.04 9.81 4.33
N PRO A 208 -5.56 8.99 5.28
CA PRO A 208 -4.80 8.59 6.46
C PRO A 208 -3.52 7.83 6.16
N ILE A 209 -3.50 7.01 5.11
CA ILE A 209 -2.32 6.23 4.69
C ILE A 209 -1.29 7.19 4.05
N ILE A 210 -1.75 8.09 3.18
CA ILE A 210 -0.90 9.10 2.53
C ILE A 210 -0.24 9.99 3.58
N VAL A 211 -1.03 10.52 4.52
CA VAL A 211 -0.56 11.31 5.66
C VAL A 211 0.48 10.53 6.47
N LYS A 212 0.25 9.23 6.72
CA LYS A 212 1.20 8.41 7.46
C LYS A 212 2.53 8.23 6.72
N VAL A 213 2.49 8.05 5.40
CA VAL A 213 3.69 7.98 4.55
C VAL A 213 4.42 9.32 4.52
N LEU A 214 3.73 10.44 4.30
CA LEU A 214 4.35 11.78 4.32
C LEU A 214 5.03 12.07 5.65
N ARG A 215 4.36 11.78 6.78
CA ARG A 215 4.97 11.90 8.11
C ARG A 215 6.16 10.97 8.28
N GLY A 216 6.10 9.77 7.72
CA GLY A 216 7.24 8.86 7.68
C GLY A 216 8.42 9.47 6.89
N MET A 217 8.15 10.12 5.76
CA MET A 217 9.18 10.81 5.00
C MET A 217 9.81 11.97 5.77
N CYS A 218 9.05 12.65 6.66
CA CYS A 218 9.62 13.66 7.55
C CYS A 218 10.70 13.09 8.48
N SER A 219 10.55 11.84 8.93
CA SER A 219 11.52 11.13 9.78
C SER A 219 12.54 10.31 8.98
N MET A 220 12.54 10.40 7.65
CA MET A 220 13.50 9.71 6.81
C MET A 220 14.90 10.27 7.00
N ASN A 221 15.93 9.43 6.88
CA ASN A 221 17.31 9.87 6.85
C ASN A 221 17.50 10.90 5.70
N ILE A 222 18.03 12.09 6.04
CA ILE A 222 18.17 13.21 5.11
C ILE A 222 19.03 12.88 3.89
N GLN A 223 20.02 11.99 4.01
CA GLN A 223 20.87 11.58 2.89
C GLN A 223 20.11 10.68 1.91
N ILE A 224 19.26 9.78 2.41
CA ILE A 224 18.36 8.96 1.58
C ILE A 224 17.33 9.86 0.90
N PHE A 225 16.72 10.77 1.66
CA PHE A 225 15.75 11.69 1.08
C PHE A 225 16.37 12.55 -0.02
N ARG A 226 17.60 13.04 0.19
CA ARG A 226 18.37 13.81 -0.79
C ARG A 226 18.73 13.00 -2.03
N SER A 227 19.21 11.77 -1.87
CA SER A 227 19.61 10.92 -3.01
C SER A 227 18.43 10.58 -3.92
N HIS A 228 17.24 10.41 -3.34
CA HIS A 228 16.02 10.04 -4.07
C HIS A 228 15.07 11.22 -4.32
N LEU A 229 15.49 12.45 -4.02
CA LEU A 229 14.66 13.66 -4.18
C LEU A 229 14.16 13.83 -5.63
N ARG A 230 14.97 13.46 -6.62
CA ARG A 230 14.59 13.53 -8.04
C ARG A 230 13.34 12.68 -8.36
N GLU A 231 13.16 11.57 -7.65
CA GLU A 231 12.01 10.69 -7.83
C GLU A 231 10.80 11.18 -7.04
N PHE A 232 11.01 11.65 -5.81
CA PHE A 232 9.92 12.12 -4.95
C PHE A 232 9.35 13.47 -5.35
N TYR A 233 10.19 14.41 -5.78
CA TYR A 233 9.82 15.81 -5.98
C TYR A 233 8.66 16.00 -6.98
N PRO A 234 8.63 15.34 -8.15
CA PRO A 234 7.48 15.46 -9.07
C PRO A 234 6.18 14.91 -8.48
N LEU A 235 6.24 13.92 -7.59
CA LEU A 235 5.05 13.33 -6.96
C LEU A 235 4.53 14.23 -5.83
N ILE A 236 5.45 14.72 -4.98
CA ILE A 236 5.19 15.65 -3.88
C ILE A 236 4.55 16.94 -4.42
N THR A 237 5.08 17.51 -5.51
CA THR A 237 4.56 18.77 -6.08
C THR A 237 3.16 18.63 -6.65
N LYS A 238 2.81 17.49 -7.26
CA LYS A 238 1.42 17.23 -7.68
C LYS A 238 0.45 17.29 -6.49
N LEU A 239 0.84 16.69 -5.36
CA LEU A 239 0.02 16.64 -4.14
C LEU A 239 -0.21 17.99 -3.46
N VAL A 240 0.50 19.06 -3.84
CA VAL A 240 0.27 20.42 -3.30
C VAL A 240 -1.16 20.88 -3.54
N CYS A 241 -1.75 20.50 -4.68
CA CYS A 241 -3.11 20.84 -5.06
C CYS A 241 -4.15 19.80 -4.56
N CYS A 242 -3.80 18.94 -3.59
CA CYS A 242 -4.70 17.90 -3.11
C CYS A 242 -5.87 18.52 -2.34
N ASP A 243 -7.10 18.09 -2.62
CA ASP A 243 -8.31 18.61 -1.95
C ASP A 243 -8.33 18.29 -0.45
N GLN A 244 -7.62 17.23 -0.04
CA GLN A 244 -7.56 16.78 1.35
C GLN A 244 -6.62 17.67 2.18
N MET A 245 -7.20 18.41 3.13
CA MET A 245 -6.47 19.34 4.01
C MET A 245 -5.34 18.65 4.79
N ASP A 246 -5.59 17.46 5.33
CA ASP A 246 -4.61 16.72 6.14
C ASP A 246 -3.37 16.31 5.33
N VAL A 247 -3.58 15.95 4.05
CA VAL A 247 -2.48 15.63 3.12
C VAL A 247 -1.62 16.87 2.88
N ARG A 248 -2.25 18.03 2.60
CA ARG A 248 -1.53 19.29 2.40
C ARG A 248 -0.80 19.76 3.65
N GLY A 249 -1.40 19.59 4.84
CA GLY A 249 -0.75 19.87 6.11
C GLY A 249 0.51 19.02 6.31
N SER A 250 0.40 17.71 6.09
CA SER A 250 1.54 16.79 6.19
C SER A 250 2.63 17.05 5.14
N LEU A 251 2.24 17.55 3.96
CA LEU A 251 3.17 17.96 2.92
C LEU A 251 3.96 19.22 3.31
N ALA A 252 3.29 20.19 3.94
CA ALA A 252 3.94 21.38 4.49
C ALA A 252 4.97 21.00 5.55
N ASP A 253 4.62 20.06 6.46
CA ASP A 253 5.57 19.52 7.43
C ASP A 253 6.78 18.87 6.76
N LEU A 254 6.56 18.09 5.68
CA LEU A 254 7.64 17.46 4.92
C LEU A 254 8.58 18.50 4.29
N PHE A 255 8.03 19.55 3.69
CA PHE A 255 8.84 20.64 3.14
C PHE A 255 9.68 21.33 4.22
N ASN A 256 9.09 21.59 5.39
CA ASN A 256 9.78 22.22 6.50
C ASN A 256 10.90 21.34 7.08
N MET A 257 10.65 20.04 7.23
CA MET A 257 11.57 19.11 7.87
C MET A 257 12.68 18.60 6.95
N GLN A 258 12.43 18.48 5.64
CA GLN A 258 13.37 17.85 4.71
C GLN A 258 13.88 18.83 3.64
N LEU A 259 13.01 19.62 2.98
CA LEU A 259 13.48 20.51 1.91
C LEU A 259 14.18 21.77 2.42
N ASN A 260 13.65 22.43 3.44
CA ASN A 260 14.27 23.66 3.96
C ASN A 260 15.71 23.42 4.45
N PRO A 261 16.02 22.34 5.21
CA PRO A 261 17.41 22.04 5.58
C PRO A 261 18.32 21.75 4.38
N LEU A 262 17.80 21.06 3.36
CA LEU A 262 18.58 20.76 2.14
C LEU A 262 18.91 22.02 1.33
N LEU A 263 17.98 22.99 1.28
CA LEU A 263 18.21 24.28 0.63
C LEU A 263 19.17 25.15 1.44
N ALA A 264 19.07 25.16 2.76
CA ALA A 264 19.98 25.91 3.62
C ALA A 264 21.44 25.40 3.56
N GLN A 265 21.66 24.12 3.24
CA GLN A 265 22.99 23.55 3.04
C GLN A 265 23.59 23.82 1.65
N SER A 266 22.84 24.45 0.75
CA SER A 266 23.27 24.74 -0.63
C SER A 266 23.75 26.18 -0.85
N TYR A 267 23.71 27.01 0.20
CA TYR A 267 24.24 28.36 0.29
C TYR A 267 25.34 28.43 1.34
#